data_AF-A0A962BNH1-F1
#
_entry.id   AF-A0A962BNH1-F1
#
_cell.length_a   1.000
_cell.length_b   1.000
_cell.length_c   1.000
_cell.angle_alpha   90.00
_cell.angle_beta   90.00
_cell.angle_gamma   90.00
#
_symmetry.space_group_name_H-M   'P 1'
#
loop_
_entity.id
_entity.type
_entity.pdbx_description
1 polymer ?
#
loop_
_entity_poly.entity_id
_entity_poly.type
_entity_poly.pdbx_seq_one_letter_code
_entity_poly.pdbx_strand_id
1 'polypeptide(L)'
;MKHLFALIVTLALLSGGAVSPAFAEESTQTDASAGEAVVAPKKAINLVEFQKGLSPRDKQHFNILYANYNIAGVVKMVRADVANAIEQCSANNPDMADALNERYKKWDGAIDPVMAEADAMINNMLFAQDYADPKDIREVFQLIDDNRTQYQSEIKKVPVTTPEACEYLRNKMDETQETMTGLLEKTLVGLPQAMQALDEEPPEGAVNDDTGEGDAQKSAPADQEL
;
A
#
# COMPACT_ATOMS: atom_id res chain seq x y z
N MET A 1 -20.80 -39.52 15.42
CA MET A 1 -21.51 -38.84 16.52
C MET A 1 -21.22 -37.35 16.39
N LYS A 2 -22.24 -36.59 15.96
CA LYS A 2 -22.17 -35.15 15.70
C LYS A 2 -22.40 -34.42 17.02
N HIS A 3 -21.40 -33.67 17.50
CA HIS A 3 -21.58 -32.79 18.65
C HIS A 3 -22.14 -31.44 18.17
N LEU A 4 -23.41 -31.26 18.48
CA LEU A 4 -24.18 -30.02 18.36
C LEU A 4 -23.87 -29.20 19.61
N PHE A 5 -23.02 -28.19 19.52
CA PHE A 5 -22.86 -27.19 20.59
C PHE A 5 -23.55 -25.91 20.14
N ALA A 6 -24.76 -25.73 20.67
CA ALA A 6 -25.50 -24.48 20.61
C ALA A 6 -24.81 -23.45 21.51
N LEU A 7 -24.31 -22.37 20.91
CA LEU A 7 -23.83 -21.21 21.66
C LEU A 7 -24.90 -20.11 21.55
N ILE A 8 -25.56 -19.87 22.69
CA ILE A 8 -26.55 -18.81 22.88
C ILE A 8 -25.79 -17.48 22.95
N VAL A 9 -25.99 -16.61 21.95
CA VAL A 9 -25.50 -15.23 21.96
C VAL A 9 -26.56 -14.37 22.64
N THR A 10 -26.35 -14.08 23.92
CA THR A 10 -27.15 -13.12 24.67
C THR A 10 -26.66 -11.70 24.36
N LEU A 11 -27.42 -11.00 23.52
CA LEU A 11 -27.21 -9.59 23.18
C LEU A 11 -27.67 -8.71 24.36
N ALA A 12 -26.73 -8.26 25.19
CA ALA A 12 -26.99 -7.26 26.22
C ALA A 12 -26.71 -5.85 25.65
N LEU A 13 -27.79 -5.14 25.30
CA LEU A 13 -27.77 -3.69 25.14
C LEU A 13 -27.53 -3.05 26.51
N LEU A 14 -26.36 -2.45 26.70
CA LEU A 14 -26.11 -1.48 27.76
C LEU A 14 -25.85 -0.11 27.13
N SER A 15 -26.93 0.68 27.17
CA SER A 15 -26.99 2.11 27.01
C SER A 15 -26.08 2.86 28.00
N GLY A 16 -25.45 3.93 27.51
CA GLY A 16 -25.32 5.18 28.28
C GLY A 16 -24.09 5.33 29.16
N GLY A 17 -23.07 6.03 28.65
CA GLY A 17 -21.95 6.53 29.44
C GLY A 17 -21.03 7.43 28.60
N ALA A 18 -21.45 8.67 28.37
CA ALA A 18 -20.55 9.71 27.87
C ALA A 18 -19.59 10.11 29.00
N VAL A 19 -18.39 9.52 29.00
CA VAL A 19 -17.28 9.99 29.84
C VAL A 19 -16.32 10.70 28.90
N SER A 20 -16.44 12.02 28.82
CA SER A 20 -15.41 12.85 28.19
C SER A 20 -14.19 12.87 29.11
N PRO A 21 -13.00 12.40 28.68
CA PRO A 21 -11.79 12.78 29.39
C PRO A 21 -11.46 14.22 29.00
N ALA A 22 -11.68 15.13 29.95
CA ALA A 22 -11.05 16.44 29.95
C ALA A 22 -9.55 16.25 30.15
N PHE A 23 -8.80 16.07 29.05
CA PHE A 23 -7.35 16.24 29.05
C PHE A 23 -7.06 17.74 28.98
N ALA A 24 -6.98 18.35 30.17
CA ALA A 24 -6.20 19.54 30.38
C ALA A 24 -4.73 19.09 30.52
N GLU A 25 -3.93 19.29 29.46
CA GLU A 25 -2.48 19.30 29.58
C GLU A 25 -1.95 20.52 28.82
N GLU A 26 -1.82 21.61 29.57
CA GLU A 26 -0.96 22.73 29.25
C GLU A 26 0.49 22.22 29.36
N SER A 27 1.14 21.98 28.22
CA SER A 27 2.60 21.86 28.18
C SER A 27 3.17 23.00 27.34
N THR A 28 3.95 23.78 28.06
CA THR A 28 4.80 24.88 27.62
C THR A 28 5.84 24.39 26.60
N GLN A 29 5.83 25.06 25.45
CA GLN A 29 7.00 25.50 24.66
C GLN A 29 8.33 24.79 24.92
N THR A 30 8.83 24.06 23.92
CA THR A 30 10.28 23.90 23.70
C THR A 30 10.60 24.42 22.29
N ASP A 31 11.38 25.49 22.28
CA ASP A 31 11.99 26.13 21.12
C ASP A 31 13.10 25.26 20.48
N ALA A 32 13.46 25.64 19.24
CA ALA A 32 14.63 25.25 18.47
C ALA A 32 14.53 23.97 17.62
N SER A 33 13.65 24.01 16.60
CA SER A 33 13.97 23.31 15.34
C SER A 33 15.09 24.09 14.66
N ALA A 34 16.28 23.47 14.62
CA ALA A 34 17.40 23.92 13.82
C ALA A 34 16.97 24.03 12.36
N GLY A 35 17.24 25.17 11.73
CA GLY A 35 16.78 25.48 10.38
C GLY A 35 17.16 24.42 9.37
N GLU A 36 16.23 23.52 9.08
CA GLU A 36 16.24 22.76 7.84
C GLU A 36 16.07 23.76 6.71
N ALA A 37 17.04 23.74 5.79
CA ALA A 37 16.97 24.51 4.57
C ALA A 37 15.66 24.13 3.86
N VAL A 38 14.73 25.07 3.79
CA VAL A 38 13.55 24.97 2.93
C VAL A 38 14.07 24.89 1.50
N VAL A 39 14.27 23.68 1.01
CA VAL A 39 14.61 23.44 -0.38
C VAL A 39 13.47 24.01 -1.19
N ALA A 40 13.74 25.05 -1.98
CA ALA A 40 12.74 25.65 -2.84
C ALA A 40 12.09 24.52 -3.67
N PRO A 41 10.76 24.41 -3.67
CA PRO A 41 10.09 23.30 -4.33
C PRO A 41 10.49 23.32 -5.81
N LYS A 42 11.17 22.26 -6.27
CA LYS A 42 11.34 22.02 -7.71
C LYS A 42 9.95 22.11 -8.33
N LYS A 43 9.84 22.75 -9.49
CA LYS A 43 8.56 22.86 -10.22
C LYS A 43 7.99 21.45 -10.41
N ALA A 44 7.05 21.08 -9.54
CA ALA A 44 6.56 19.71 -9.47
C ALA A 44 5.84 19.39 -10.78
N ILE A 45 6.15 18.23 -11.37
CA ILE A 45 5.34 17.69 -12.45
C ILE A 45 3.94 17.48 -11.87
N ASN A 46 2.94 18.15 -12.44
CA ASN A 46 1.56 17.91 -12.08
C ASN A 46 1.12 16.60 -12.74
N LEU A 47 0.88 15.55 -11.94
CA LEU A 47 0.48 14.23 -12.42
C LEU A 47 -0.74 14.27 -13.34
N VAL A 48 -1.72 15.14 -13.03
CA VAL A 48 -2.93 15.32 -13.84
C VAL A 48 -2.58 15.92 -15.20
N GLU A 49 -1.70 16.93 -15.24
CA GLU A 49 -1.22 17.51 -16.50
C GLU A 49 -0.39 16.53 -17.32
N PHE A 50 0.48 15.75 -16.67
CA PHE A 50 1.26 14.69 -17.32
C PHE A 50 0.33 13.70 -18.04
N GLN A 51 -0.71 13.24 -17.35
CA GLN A 51 -1.65 12.28 -17.92
C GLN A 51 -2.55 12.86 -19.02
N LYS A 52 -2.85 14.17 -19.04
CA LYS A 52 -3.78 14.74 -20.04
C LYS A 52 -3.33 14.50 -21.48
N GLY A 53 -2.02 14.49 -21.75
CA GLY A 53 -1.46 14.27 -23.08
C GLY A 53 -1.47 12.82 -23.57
N LEU A 54 -1.78 11.86 -22.69
CA LEU A 54 -1.71 10.43 -23.00
C LEU A 54 -2.99 9.90 -23.65
N SER A 55 -2.85 8.96 -24.59
CA SER A 55 -3.99 8.20 -25.12
C SER A 55 -4.63 7.33 -24.01
N PRO A 56 -5.86 6.80 -24.19
CA PRO A 56 -6.46 5.90 -23.19
C PRO A 56 -5.59 4.68 -22.87
N ARG A 57 -4.98 4.07 -23.90
CA ARG A 57 -4.06 2.93 -23.75
C ARG A 57 -2.81 3.32 -22.96
N ASP A 58 -2.20 4.46 -23.31
CA ASP A 58 -0.99 4.94 -22.63
C ASP A 58 -1.25 5.33 -21.18
N LYS A 59 -2.40 5.95 -20.89
CA LYS A 59 -2.87 6.23 -19.52
C LYS A 59 -2.98 4.95 -18.72
N GLN A 60 -3.54 3.90 -19.30
CA GLN A 60 -3.66 2.62 -18.64
C GLN A 60 -2.28 2.02 -18.33
N HIS A 61 -1.38 1.95 -19.33
CA HIS A 61 -0.02 1.44 -19.10
C HIS A 61 0.73 2.27 -18.05
N PHE A 62 0.63 3.60 -18.11
CA PHE A 62 1.20 4.50 -17.11
C PHE A 62 0.63 4.25 -15.71
N ASN A 63 -0.69 4.07 -15.57
CA ASN A 63 -1.31 3.81 -14.27
C ASN A 63 -0.80 2.51 -13.64
N ILE A 64 -0.51 1.50 -14.46
CA ILE A 64 0.04 0.21 -14.01
C ILE A 64 1.48 0.38 -13.53
N LEU A 65 2.31 1.06 -14.34
CA LEU A 65 3.67 1.43 -13.97
C LEU A 65 3.69 2.26 -12.67
N TYR A 66 2.80 3.25 -12.55
CA TYR A 66 2.63 4.10 -11.36
C TYR A 66 2.20 3.30 -10.13
N ALA A 67 1.24 2.37 -10.26
CA ALA A 67 0.78 1.54 -9.16
C ALA A 67 1.89 0.60 -8.66
N ASN A 68 2.61 -0.04 -9.59
CA ASN A 68 3.75 -0.91 -9.27
C ASN A 68 4.85 -0.14 -8.54
N TYR A 69 5.19 1.06 -9.00
CA TYR A 69 6.15 1.95 -8.33
C TYR A 69 5.72 2.30 -6.90
N ASN A 70 4.45 2.68 -6.73
CA ASN A 70 3.92 3.06 -5.42
C ASN A 70 3.95 1.91 -4.42
N ILE A 71 3.53 0.71 -4.83
CA ILE A 71 3.50 -0.47 -3.95
C ILE A 71 4.93 -0.86 -3.56
N ALA A 72 5.88 -0.87 -4.51
CA ALA A 72 7.28 -1.10 -4.19
C ALA A 72 7.83 -0.05 -3.19
N GLY A 73 7.46 1.22 -3.37
CA GLY A 73 7.82 2.30 -2.44
C GLY A 73 7.23 2.13 -1.03
N VAL A 74 5.98 1.65 -0.92
CA VAL A 74 5.36 1.33 0.38
C VAL A 74 6.09 0.17 1.07
N VAL A 75 6.44 -0.89 0.35
CA VAL A 75 7.20 -2.00 0.94
C VAL A 75 8.58 -1.54 1.40
N LYS A 76 9.29 -0.70 0.63
CA LYS A 76 10.57 -0.10 1.04
C LYS A 76 10.45 0.68 2.35
N MET A 77 9.37 1.44 2.52
CA MET A 77 9.08 2.15 3.77
C MET A 77 8.85 1.20 4.94
N VAL A 78 7.99 0.19 4.78
CA VAL A 78 7.72 -0.78 5.84
C VAL A 78 9.00 -1.51 6.27
N ARG A 79 9.86 -1.87 5.32
CA ARG A 79 11.18 -2.46 5.60
C ARG A 79 12.05 -1.53 6.45
N ALA A 80 12.11 -0.24 6.11
CA ALA A 80 12.86 0.75 6.88
C ALA A 80 12.30 0.92 8.31
N ASP A 81 10.98 0.93 8.46
CA ASP A 81 10.33 1.04 9.76
C ASP A 81 10.57 -0.18 10.65
N VAL A 82 10.50 -1.38 10.08
CA VAL A 82 10.84 -2.63 10.79
C VAL A 82 12.31 -2.63 11.18
N ALA A 83 13.23 -2.24 10.28
CA ALA A 83 14.65 -2.16 10.57
C ALA A 83 14.93 -1.22 11.76
N ASN A 84 14.36 -0.01 11.73
CA ASN A 84 14.48 0.95 12.82
C ASN A 84 13.86 0.40 14.13
N ALA A 85 12.71 -0.27 14.06
CA ALA A 85 12.09 -0.87 15.24
C ALA A 85 12.98 -1.99 15.85
N ILE A 86 13.64 -2.80 15.01
CA ILE A 86 14.58 -3.85 15.45
C ILE A 86 15.82 -3.24 16.10
N GLU A 87 16.37 -2.15 15.53
CA GLU A 87 17.49 -1.41 16.11
C GLU A 87 17.12 -0.89 17.52
N GLN A 88 15.98 -0.21 17.63
CA GLN A 88 15.49 0.32 18.91
C GLN A 88 15.19 -0.78 19.92
N CYS A 89 14.53 -1.87 19.50
CA CYS A 89 14.26 -3.02 20.37
C CYS A 89 15.55 -3.68 20.87
N SER A 90 16.54 -3.86 20.00
CA SER A 90 17.81 -4.51 20.35
C SER A 90 18.64 -3.65 21.30
N ALA A 91 18.64 -2.32 21.10
CA ALA A 91 19.36 -1.39 21.97
C ALA A 91 18.75 -1.33 23.39
N ASN A 92 17.42 -1.43 23.50
CA ASN A 92 16.72 -1.36 24.78
C ASN A 92 16.55 -2.72 25.48
N ASN A 93 16.63 -3.84 24.74
CA ASN A 93 16.47 -5.21 25.26
C ASN A 93 17.60 -6.12 24.75
N PRO A 94 18.82 -6.00 25.32
CA PRO A 94 20.00 -6.71 24.81
C PRO A 94 19.89 -8.23 24.85
N ASP A 95 19.09 -8.78 25.76
CA ASP A 95 18.79 -10.21 25.88
C ASP A 95 17.99 -10.77 24.70
N MET A 96 17.25 -9.90 23.98
CA MET A 96 16.45 -10.26 22.81
C MET A 96 17.15 -9.94 21.48
N ALA A 97 18.24 -9.19 21.51
CA ALA A 97 18.88 -8.60 20.32
C ALA A 97 19.24 -9.66 19.26
N ASP A 98 19.86 -10.77 19.65
CA ASP A 98 20.25 -11.81 18.70
C ASP A 98 19.04 -12.43 17.99
N ALA A 99 17.98 -12.76 18.75
CA ALA A 99 16.77 -13.35 18.19
C ALA A 99 16.02 -12.37 17.25
N LEU A 100 16.00 -11.08 17.60
CA LEU A 100 15.39 -10.04 16.77
C LEU A 100 16.17 -9.84 15.46
N ASN A 101 17.49 -9.70 15.54
CA ASN A 101 18.34 -9.51 14.37
C ASN A 101 18.36 -10.73 13.45
N GLU A 102 18.39 -11.95 14.01
CA GLU A 102 18.31 -13.18 13.23
C GLU A 102 16.97 -13.27 12.49
N ARG A 103 15.86 -12.99 13.18
CA ARG A 103 14.53 -13.02 12.55
C ARG A 103 14.41 -11.94 11.48
N TYR A 104 14.87 -10.72 11.75
CA TYR A 104 14.88 -9.63 10.77
C TYR A 104 15.71 -9.98 9.53
N LYS A 105 16.91 -10.55 9.68
CA LYS A 105 17.73 -10.99 8.54
C LYS A 105 17.00 -12.02 7.67
N LYS A 106 16.30 -12.99 8.27
CA LYS A 106 15.50 -13.97 7.53
C LYS A 106 14.31 -13.32 6.83
N TRP A 107 13.66 -12.37 7.52
CA TRP A 107 12.51 -11.62 7.00
C TRP A 107 12.89 -10.80 5.78
N ASP A 108 13.94 -9.99 5.92
CA ASP A 108 14.43 -9.07 4.90
C ASP A 108 14.98 -9.84 3.69
N GLY A 109 15.73 -10.91 3.94
CA GLY A 109 16.24 -11.78 2.89
C GLY A 109 15.17 -12.53 2.10
N ALA A 110 13.96 -12.74 2.66
CA ALA A 110 12.84 -13.31 1.92
C ALA A 110 12.14 -12.28 1.03
N ILE A 111 12.14 -11.01 1.42
CA ILE A 111 11.50 -9.92 0.68
C ILE A 111 12.42 -9.37 -0.42
N ASP A 112 13.73 -9.35 -0.17
CA ASP A 112 14.75 -8.86 -1.10
C ASP A 112 14.64 -9.36 -2.54
N PRO A 113 14.54 -10.67 -2.82
CA PRO A 113 14.45 -11.15 -4.20
C PRO A 113 13.17 -10.63 -4.89
N VAL A 114 12.05 -10.55 -4.18
CA VAL A 114 10.78 -10.05 -4.72
C VAL A 114 10.86 -8.55 -5.02
N MET A 115 11.55 -7.78 -4.16
CA MET A 115 11.80 -6.36 -4.41
C MET A 115 12.73 -6.13 -5.59
N ALA A 116 13.77 -6.97 -5.76
CA ALA A 116 14.66 -6.90 -6.91
C ALA A 116 13.91 -7.18 -8.22
N GLU A 117 13.00 -8.16 -8.22
CA GLU A 117 12.13 -8.45 -9.36
C GLU A 117 11.16 -7.28 -9.65
N ALA A 118 10.57 -6.69 -8.61
CA ALA A 118 9.71 -5.51 -8.71
C ALA A 118 10.42 -4.35 -9.40
N ASP A 119 11.62 -4.01 -8.92
CA ASP A 119 12.43 -2.92 -9.46
C ASP A 119 12.86 -3.23 -10.91
N ALA A 120 13.21 -4.47 -11.23
CA ALA A 120 13.53 -4.88 -12.60
C ALA A 120 12.33 -4.71 -13.54
N MET A 121 11.14 -5.14 -13.12
CA MET A 121 9.93 -5.02 -13.94
C MET A 121 9.50 -3.56 -14.13
N ILE A 122 9.57 -2.74 -13.08
CA ILE A 122 9.32 -1.29 -13.18
C ILE A 122 10.25 -0.65 -14.20
N ASN A 123 11.55 -0.98 -14.14
CA ASN A 123 12.52 -0.47 -15.11
C ASN A 123 12.22 -0.97 -16.53
N ASN A 124 11.85 -2.24 -16.69
CA ASN A 124 11.49 -2.79 -18.00
C ASN A 124 10.27 -2.08 -18.60
N MET A 125 9.20 -1.86 -17.82
CA MET A 125 8.02 -1.10 -18.28
C MET A 125 8.39 0.34 -18.64
N LEU A 126 9.23 0.99 -17.83
CA LEU A 126 9.73 2.35 -18.07
C LEU A 126 10.53 2.47 -19.38
N PHE A 127 11.29 1.44 -19.75
CA PHE A 127 12.06 1.42 -21.01
C PHE A 127 11.24 0.95 -22.20
N ALA A 128 10.25 0.08 -21.99
CA ALA A 128 9.43 -0.49 -23.05
C ALA A 128 8.31 0.45 -23.51
N GLN A 129 7.86 1.37 -22.65
CA GLN A 129 6.90 2.41 -23.04
C GLN A 129 7.51 3.42 -24.02
N ASP A 130 6.69 3.94 -24.92
CA ASP A 130 7.05 4.91 -25.96
C ASP A 130 6.23 6.21 -25.91
N TYR A 131 5.35 6.36 -24.92
CA TYR A 131 4.43 7.51 -24.81
C TYR A 131 5.03 8.73 -24.08
N ALA A 132 6.14 8.56 -23.34
CA ALA A 132 6.82 9.65 -22.64
C ALA A 132 8.34 9.41 -22.56
N ASP A 133 9.10 10.48 -22.33
CA ASP A 133 10.52 10.33 -22.04
C ASP A 133 10.70 9.63 -20.67
N PRO A 134 11.54 8.59 -20.56
CA PRO A 134 11.81 7.93 -19.29
C PRO A 134 12.26 8.87 -18.17
N LYS A 135 12.86 10.02 -18.50
CA LYS A 135 13.23 11.05 -17.53
C LYS A 135 11.99 11.69 -16.90
N ASP A 136 10.96 12.00 -17.68
CA ASP A 136 9.74 12.65 -17.18
C ASP A 136 8.98 11.73 -16.21
N ILE A 137 8.90 10.43 -16.54
CA ILE A 137 8.30 9.44 -15.63
C ILE A 137 9.13 9.30 -14.34
N ARG A 138 10.47 9.32 -14.41
CA ARG A 138 11.32 9.32 -13.21
C ARG A 138 11.15 10.57 -12.36
N GLU A 139 10.91 11.73 -12.97
CA GLU A 139 10.60 12.96 -12.22
C GLU A 139 9.24 12.85 -11.50
N VAL A 140 8.24 12.20 -12.10
CA VAL A 140 6.98 11.85 -11.40
C VAL A 140 7.25 10.90 -10.23
N PHE A 141 8.07 9.87 -10.43
CA PHE A 141 8.46 8.93 -9.36
C PHE A 141 9.18 9.61 -8.20
N GLN A 142 10.11 10.52 -8.49
CA GLN A 142 10.79 11.31 -7.48
C GLN A 142 9.79 12.15 -6.66
N LEU A 143 8.80 12.77 -7.31
CA LEU A 143 7.77 13.54 -6.61
C LEU A 143 6.97 12.66 -5.62
N ILE A 144 6.67 11.41 -6.00
CA ILE A 144 6.01 10.45 -5.12
C ILE A 144 6.89 10.16 -3.90
N ASP A 145 8.18 9.93 -4.09
CA ASP A 145 9.13 9.64 -3.02
C ASP A 145 9.34 10.84 -2.08
N ASP A 146 9.41 12.04 -2.64
CA ASP A 146 9.52 13.31 -1.90
C ASP A 146 8.26 13.50 -1.04
N ASN A 147 7.07 13.33 -1.61
CA ASN A 147 5.80 13.40 -0.87
C ASN A 147 5.75 12.35 0.24
N ARG A 148 6.18 11.11 -0.04
CA ARG A 148 6.23 10.04 0.95
C ARG A 148 7.16 10.38 2.11
N THR A 149 8.34 10.94 1.81
CA THR A 149 9.31 11.39 2.81
C THR A 149 8.74 12.50 3.67
N GLN A 150 8.09 13.49 3.05
CA GLN A 150 7.43 14.57 3.77
C GLN A 150 6.36 14.02 4.71
N TYR A 151 5.42 13.22 4.22
CA TYR A 151 4.37 12.65 5.06
C TYR A 151 4.93 11.81 6.20
N GLN A 152 6.00 11.05 5.96
CA GLN A 152 6.67 10.27 7.01
C GLN A 152 7.28 11.14 8.10
N SER A 153 7.83 12.31 7.75
CA SER A 153 8.40 13.26 8.72
C SER A 153 7.34 13.90 9.62
N GLU A 154 6.10 14.01 9.14
CA GLU A 154 4.97 14.58 9.88
C GLU A 154 4.35 13.58 10.88
N ILE A 155 4.61 12.29 10.72
CA ILE A 155 4.08 11.24 11.60
C ILE A 155 4.95 11.11 12.85
N LYS A 156 4.38 11.40 14.02
CA LYS A 156 5.01 11.09 15.32
C LYS A 156 5.02 9.59 15.55
N LYS A 157 6.18 8.95 15.34
CA LYS A 157 6.37 7.52 15.59
C LYS A 157 6.57 7.27 17.09
N VAL A 158 5.74 6.39 17.66
CA VAL A 158 5.96 5.87 19.02
C VAL A 158 6.96 4.71 18.91
N PRO A 159 8.14 4.81 19.54
CA PRO A 159 9.17 3.80 19.38
C PRO A 159 8.74 2.48 20.08
N VAL A 160 8.99 1.37 19.41
CA VAL A 160 8.77 0.01 19.95
C VAL A 160 10.00 -0.36 20.77
N THR A 161 9.93 -0.24 22.09
CA THR A 161 11.10 -0.49 22.97
C THR A 161 10.81 -1.37 24.18
N THR A 162 9.55 -1.62 24.54
CA THR A 162 9.26 -2.52 25.67
C THR A 162 9.45 -3.99 25.27
N PRO A 163 9.84 -4.87 26.19
CA PRO A 163 10.03 -6.30 25.89
C PRO A 163 8.83 -6.94 25.20
N GLU A 164 7.61 -6.65 25.68
CA GLU A 164 6.37 -7.21 25.14
C GLU A 164 6.10 -6.73 23.71
N ALA A 165 6.40 -5.46 23.42
CA ALA A 165 6.20 -4.89 22.11
C ALA A 165 7.26 -5.39 21.11
N CYS A 166 8.49 -5.61 21.56
CA CYS A 166 9.55 -6.21 20.77
C CYS A 166 9.29 -7.69 20.47
N GLU A 167 8.76 -8.44 21.44
CA GLU A 167 8.30 -9.81 21.25
C GLU A 167 7.14 -9.86 20.24
N TYR A 168 6.17 -8.95 20.36
CA TYR A 168 5.07 -8.82 19.41
C TYR A 168 5.57 -8.49 17.99
N LEU A 169 6.49 -7.53 17.85
CA LEU A 169 7.13 -7.19 16.59
C LEU A 169 7.78 -8.43 15.96
N ARG A 170 8.54 -9.19 16.75
CA ARG A 170 9.18 -10.42 16.30
C ARG A 170 8.18 -11.41 15.74
N ASN A 171 7.07 -11.63 16.45
CA ASN A 171 6.04 -12.58 16.08
C ASN A 171 5.24 -12.13 14.85
N LYS A 172 5.08 -10.82 14.64
CA LYS A 172 4.39 -10.27 13.45
C LYS A 172 5.25 -10.19 12.20
N MET A 173 6.56 -10.41 12.29
CA MET A 173 7.41 -10.46 11.11
C MET A 173 6.98 -11.60 10.16
N ASP A 174 6.54 -12.76 10.65
CA ASP A 174 6.07 -13.86 9.79
C ASP A 174 4.85 -13.47 8.95
N GLU A 175 3.81 -12.95 9.59
CA GLU A 175 2.57 -12.53 8.93
C GLU A 175 2.82 -11.40 7.92
N THR A 176 3.67 -10.44 8.28
CA THR A 176 3.98 -9.30 7.40
C THR A 176 4.85 -9.72 6.22
N GLN A 177 5.75 -10.70 6.38
CA GLN A 177 6.53 -11.26 5.29
C GLN A 177 5.62 -11.82 4.20
N GLU A 178 4.72 -12.74 4.57
CA GLU A 178 3.79 -13.38 3.63
C GLU A 178 2.85 -12.36 2.97
N THR A 179 2.36 -11.40 3.76
CA THR A 179 1.45 -10.37 3.24
C THR A 179 2.14 -9.48 2.20
N MET A 180 3.38 -9.07 2.46
CA MET A 180 4.12 -8.19 1.54
C MET A 180 4.62 -8.91 0.30
N THR A 181 5.19 -10.12 0.43
CA THR A 181 5.60 -10.91 -0.73
C THR A 181 4.39 -11.22 -1.60
N GLY A 182 3.27 -11.64 -0.99
CA GLY A 182 2.03 -11.90 -1.72
C GLY A 182 1.42 -10.66 -2.38
N LEU A 183 1.52 -9.48 -1.76
CA LEU A 183 1.06 -8.23 -2.36
C LEU A 183 1.90 -7.86 -3.60
N LEU A 184 3.23 -7.94 -3.47
CA LEU A 184 4.16 -7.67 -4.56
C LEU A 184 3.94 -8.66 -5.70
N GLU A 185 3.94 -9.97 -5.43
CA GLU A 185 3.73 -10.98 -6.47
C GLU A 185 2.40 -10.79 -7.21
N LYS A 186 1.29 -10.55 -6.49
CA LYS A 186 -0.02 -10.35 -7.12
C LYS A 186 -0.07 -9.09 -7.99
N THR A 187 0.57 -8.02 -7.53
CA THR A 187 0.54 -6.74 -8.24
C THR A 187 1.51 -6.78 -9.43
N LEU A 188 2.69 -7.37 -9.26
CA LEU A 188 3.73 -7.34 -10.26
C LEU A 188 3.49 -8.41 -11.36
N VAL A 189 3.07 -9.61 -10.99
CA VAL A 189 2.86 -10.72 -11.95
C VAL A 189 1.48 -10.65 -12.62
N GLY A 190 0.45 -10.22 -11.88
CA GLY A 190 -0.94 -10.27 -12.37
C GLY A 190 -1.30 -9.18 -13.40
N LEU A 191 -0.71 -8.00 -13.27
CA LEU A 191 -1.08 -6.84 -14.11
C LEU A 191 -0.58 -6.92 -15.56
N PRO A 192 0.66 -7.34 -15.85
CA PRO A 192 1.12 -7.51 -17.23
C PRO A 192 0.30 -8.54 -18.00
N GLN A 193 -0.15 -9.62 -17.36
CA GLN A 193 -0.99 -10.65 -17.97
C GLN A 193 -2.38 -10.09 -18.31
N ALA A 194 -2.95 -9.26 -17.43
CA ALA A 194 -4.20 -8.57 -17.70
C ALA A 194 -4.09 -7.58 -18.87
N MET A 195 -2.93 -6.95 -19.07
CA MET A 195 -2.69 -6.08 -20.23
C MET A 195 -2.60 -6.84 -21.54
N GLN A 196 -1.92 -7.99 -21.56
CA GLN A 196 -1.83 -8.83 -22.77
C GLN A 196 -3.22 -9.26 -23.24
N ALA A 197 -4.12 -9.60 -22.31
CA ALA A 197 -5.50 -9.94 -22.62
C ALA A 197 -6.34 -8.77 -23.18
N LEU A 198 -5.89 -7.51 -23.02
CA LEU A 198 -6.59 -6.34 -23.54
C LEU A 198 -6.04 -5.87 -24.91
N ASP A 199 -4.78 -6.18 -25.21
CA ASP A 199 -4.19 -5.97 -26.54
C ASP A 199 -4.65 -7.03 -27.56
N GLU A 200 -5.22 -8.16 -27.10
CA GLU A 200 -5.99 -9.05 -27.94
C GLU A 200 -7.33 -8.38 -28.31
N GLU A 201 -7.34 -7.57 -29.37
CA GLU A 201 -8.59 -7.05 -29.92
C GLU A 201 -9.55 -8.22 -30.17
N PRO A 202 -10.84 -8.10 -29.80
CA PRO A 202 -11.83 -9.11 -30.13
C PRO A 202 -11.76 -9.33 -31.65
N PRO A 203 -11.75 -10.60 -32.12
CA PRO A 203 -11.50 -10.90 -33.53
C PRO A 203 -12.40 -10.03 -34.41
N GLU A 204 -11.78 -9.25 -35.31
CA GLU A 204 -12.47 -8.46 -36.34
C GLU A 204 -13.44 -9.39 -37.09
N GLY A 205 -14.71 -9.38 -36.69
CA GLY A 205 -15.68 -10.36 -37.15
C GLY A 205 -16.76 -10.76 -36.14
N ALA A 206 -16.63 -10.44 -34.85
CA ALA A 206 -17.72 -10.57 -33.89
C ALA A 206 -18.75 -9.43 -34.05
N VAL A 207 -19.33 -9.31 -35.24
CA VAL A 207 -20.57 -8.55 -35.45
C VAL A 207 -21.67 -9.37 -34.79
N ASN A 208 -22.03 -9.00 -33.56
CA ASN A 208 -23.27 -9.46 -32.95
C ASN A 208 -24.41 -8.80 -33.72
N ASP A 209 -24.84 -9.47 -34.78
CA ASP A 209 -26.10 -9.25 -35.47
C ASP A 209 -27.24 -9.76 -34.58
N ASP A 210 -27.42 -9.12 -33.42
CA ASP A 210 -28.55 -9.36 -32.51
C ASP A 210 -29.49 -8.15 -32.56
N THR A 211 -30.10 -7.96 -33.73
CA THR A 211 -31.42 -7.33 -33.84
C THR A 211 -32.46 -8.28 -33.22
N GLY A 212 -32.42 -8.39 -31.89
CA GLY A 212 -33.39 -9.11 -31.06
C GLY A 212 -34.36 -8.12 -30.42
N GLU A 213 -35.31 -7.64 -31.21
CA GLU A 213 -36.53 -6.98 -30.76
C GLU A 213 -37.31 -7.91 -29.81
N GLY A 214 -37.56 -7.51 -28.55
CA GLY A 214 -38.30 -8.39 -27.63
C GLY A 214 -38.47 -7.94 -26.18
N ASP A 215 -39.51 -7.16 -25.96
CA ASP A 215 -40.36 -7.11 -24.76
C ASP A 215 -39.85 -6.49 -23.44
N ALA A 216 -40.41 -5.30 -23.22
CA ALA A 216 -40.57 -4.65 -21.93
C ALA A 216 -41.41 -5.51 -20.96
N GLN A 217 -40.78 -6.08 -19.93
CA GLN A 217 -41.50 -6.60 -18.77
C GLN A 217 -41.36 -5.65 -17.58
N LYS A 218 -42.28 -4.69 -17.55
CA LYS A 218 -42.65 -3.87 -16.40
C LYS A 218 -43.19 -4.79 -15.29
N SER A 219 -42.48 -4.92 -14.18
CA SER A 219 -43.07 -5.42 -12.93
C SER A 219 -42.60 -4.57 -11.75
N ALA A 220 -43.59 -4.13 -10.98
CA ALA A 220 -43.53 -3.12 -9.93
C ALA A 220 -42.91 -3.67 -8.62
N PRO A 221 -42.39 -2.81 -7.73
CA PRO A 221 -42.06 -3.21 -6.37
C PRO A 221 -43.33 -3.36 -5.54
N ALA A 222 -43.47 -4.51 -4.88
CA ALA A 222 -44.42 -4.72 -3.80
C ALA A 222 -43.79 -4.25 -2.49
N ASP A 223 -44.56 -3.45 -1.76
CA ASP A 223 -44.32 -3.02 -0.39
C ASP A 223 -44.00 -4.20 0.53
N GLN A 224 -43.03 -4.03 1.41
CA GLN A 224 -42.97 -4.81 2.64
C GLN A 224 -42.69 -3.89 3.82
N GLU A 225 -43.70 -3.85 4.70
CA GLU A 225 -43.81 -3.08 5.92
C GLU A 225 -42.81 -3.53 7.00
N LEU A 226 -42.64 -2.60 7.94
CA LEU A 226 -41.91 -2.56 9.21
C LEU A 226 -41.83 -3.86 10.03
#